data_AF-A0ABD4EII3-F1
#
_entry.id   AF-A0ABD4EII3-F1
#
_cell.length_a   1.000
_cell.length_b   1.000
_cell.length_c   1.000
_cell.angle_alpha   90.00
_cell.angle_beta   90.00
_cell.angle_gamma   90.00
#
_symmetry.space_group_name_H-M   'P 1'
#
loop_
_entity.id
_entity.type
_entity.pdbx_description
1 polymer ?
#
loop_
_entity_poly.entity_id
_entity_poly.type
_entity_poly.pdbx_seq_one_letter_code
_entity_poly.pdbx_strand_id
1 'polypeptide(L)'
;MIDNWIIYIKNIPRLCQYSIKRLLESWKGFALLLLTGIIMILASAGWMKMMAIEELVRIRWYYRLASALYFIVFTYTTYKAFKDYKNDYWVTKSFSLSPIVTTILNGLAGTLVGFLLFLILIIFLPLNIELSVWALIFYLLIGCLNIILIAELLGLLSIMYQKLVMKIYWIGVLLSCFMVPILYIPKTTLSIFGHILMLNPLYYLVDGVSTSVIFGITSLSNLPYHIYFILFLVLIFTLSYWYHRHMAQTKYQHYPMTKINNENNKD
;
A
#
# COMPACT_ATOMS: atom_id res chain seq x y z
N MET A 1 2.97 -25.45 21.33
CA MET A 1 2.28 -24.54 20.37
C MET A 1 1.45 -23.49 21.11
N ILE A 2 0.60 -23.88 22.06
CA ILE A 2 -0.26 -22.95 22.84
C ILE A 2 0.58 -21.95 23.66
N ASP A 3 1.70 -22.38 24.27
CA ASP A 3 2.54 -21.48 25.08
C ASP A 3 3.16 -20.34 24.26
N ASN A 4 3.59 -20.62 23.02
CA ASN A 4 4.10 -19.57 22.11
C ASN A 4 3.00 -18.58 21.72
N TRP A 5 1.76 -19.05 21.58
CA TRP A 5 0.60 -18.18 21.34
C TRP A 5 0.28 -17.30 22.55
N ILE A 6 0.33 -17.85 23.76
CA ILE A 6 0.13 -17.10 25.01
C ILE A 6 1.23 -16.05 25.18
N ILE A 7 2.49 -16.39 24.91
CA ILE A 7 3.63 -15.47 24.95
C ILE A 7 3.47 -14.36 23.90
N TYR A 8 3.04 -14.69 22.69
CA TYR A 8 2.78 -13.72 21.63
C TYR A 8 1.72 -12.70 22.09
N ILE A 9 0.56 -13.18 22.55
CA ILE A 9 -0.55 -12.33 23.02
C ILE A 9 -0.11 -11.44 24.17
N LYS A 10 0.63 -11.98 25.15
CA LYS A 10 1.16 -11.22 26.29
C LYS A 10 2.09 -10.08 25.87
N ASN A 11 2.76 -10.21 24.73
CA ASN A 11 3.72 -9.24 24.22
C ASN A 11 3.15 -8.29 23.15
N ILE A 12 1.91 -8.50 22.67
CA ILE A 12 1.22 -7.57 21.74
C ILE A 12 1.22 -6.13 22.24
N PRO A 13 0.89 -5.81 23.51
CA PRO A 13 0.87 -4.43 23.98
C PRO A 13 2.23 -3.74 23.85
N ARG A 14 3.32 -4.47 24.13
CA ARG A 14 4.70 -3.96 23.99
C ARG A 14 5.05 -3.73 22.53
N LEU A 15 4.63 -4.63 21.64
CA LEU A 15 4.81 -4.49 20.19
C LEU A 15 4.06 -3.27 19.66
N CYS A 16 2.81 -3.07 20.08
CA CYS A 16 2.04 -1.87 19.74
C CYS A 16 2.73 -0.60 20.24
N GLN A 17 3.19 -0.55 21.49
CA GLN A 17 3.93 0.61 22.01
C GLN A 17 5.19 0.91 21.19
N TYR A 18 5.95 -0.12 20.84
CA TYR A 18 7.13 0.01 19.98
C TYR A 18 6.78 0.55 18.59
N SER A 19 5.79 -0.06 17.92
CA SER A 19 5.36 0.34 16.58
C SER A 19 4.74 1.75 16.57
N ILE A 20 4.01 2.14 17.62
CA ILE A 20 3.46 3.50 17.78
C ILE A 20 4.60 4.51 17.91
N LYS A 21 5.59 4.26 18.78
CA LYS A 21 6.76 5.14 18.91
C LYS A 21 7.47 5.31 17.58
N ARG A 22 7.66 4.22 16.83
CA ARG A 22 8.29 4.26 15.51
C ARG A 22 7.49 5.06 14.47
N LEU A 23 6.15 4.95 14.50
CA LEU A 23 5.28 5.79 13.67
C LEU A 23 5.41 7.27 14.06
N LEU A 24 5.42 7.57 15.36
CA LEU A 24 5.60 8.92 15.91
C LEU A 24 7.00 9.49 15.67
N GLU A 25 8.03 8.68 15.44
CA GLU A 25 9.35 9.16 15.03
C GLU A 25 9.38 9.48 13.53
N SER A 26 8.61 8.74 12.73
CA SER A 26 8.59 8.83 11.27
C SER A 26 7.40 9.61 10.70
N TRP A 27 6.60 10.27 11.55
CA TRP A 27 5.37 11.01 11.19
C TRP A 27 5.62 12.13 10.19
N LYS A 28 6.79 12.79 10.26
CA LYS A 28 7.17 13.90 9.39
C LYS A 28 7.05 13.55 7.91
N GLY A 29 7.31 12.28 7.56
CA GLY A 29 7.16 11.79 6.20
C GLY A 29 5.70 11.79 5.72
N PHE A 30 4.76 11.39 6.57
CA PHE A 30 3.32 11.46 6.27
C PHE A 30 2.81 12.89 6.25
N ALA A 31 3.30 13.75 7.14
CA ALA A 31 2.97 15.18 7.13
C ALA A 31 3.47 15.87 5.85
N LEU A 32 4.69 15.56 5.41
CA LEU A 32 5.24 16.07 4.15
C LEU A 32 4.39 15.58 2.96
N LEU A 33 4.04 14.30 2.93
CA LEU A 33 3.16 13.72 1.91
C LEU A 33 1.82 14.46 1.85
N LEU A 34 1.17 14.69 2.99
CA LEU A 34 -0.07 15.47 3.07
C LEU A 34 0.12 16.90 2.55
N LEU A 35 1.16 17.60 3.00
CA LEU A 35 1.44 18.97 2.58
C LEU A 35 1.70 19.07 1.06
N THR A 36 2.49 18.15 0.50
CA THR A 36 2.73 18.10 -0.96
C THR A 36 1.44 17.83 -1.73
N GLY A 37 0.57 16.94 -1.25
CA GLY A 37 -0.73 16.70 -1.86
C GLY A 37 -1.65 17.92 -1.84
N ILE A 38 -1.70 18.65 -0.72
CA ILE A 38 -2.46 19.90 -0.61
C ILE A 38 -1.93 20.94 -1.61
N ILE A 39 -0.62 21.10 -1.72
CA ILE A 39 -0.01 22.02 -2.70
C ILE A 39 -0.39 21.62 -4.12
N MET A 40 -0.37 20.33 -4.47
CA MET A 40 -0.81 19.85 -5.78
C MET A 40 -2.28 20.17 -6.06
N ILE A 41 -3.17 20.01 -5.07
CA ILE A 41 -4.59 20.35 -5.20
C ILE A 41 -4.77 21.86 -5.43
N LEU A 42 -4.13 22.69 -4.61
CA LEU A 42 -4.26 24.15 -4.72
C LEU A 42 -3.67 24.67 -6.04
N ALA A 43 -2.50 24.17 -6.44
CA ALA A 43 -1.85 24.56 -7.69
C ALA A 43 -2.70 24.19 -8.90
N SER A 44 -3.26 22.98 -8.94
CA SER A 44 -4.13 22.54 -10.03
C SER A 44 -5.45 23.29 -10.06
N ALA A 45 -6.12 23.47 -8.92
CA ALA A 45 -7.35 24.25 -8.84
C ALA A 45 -7.13 25.72 -9.28
N GLY A 46 -6.05 26.34 -8.81
CA GLY A 46 -5.65 27.70 -9.20
C GLY A 46 -5.37 27.82 -10.70
N TRP A 47 -4.57 26.89 -11.25
CA TRP A 47 -4.28 26.84 -12.68
C TRP A 47 -5.54 26.71 -13.55
N MET A 48 -6.44 25.79 -13.20
CA MET A 48 -7.68 25.58 -13.95
C MET A 48 -8.62 26.79 -13.90
N LYS A 49 -8.64 27.50 -12.77
CA LYS A 49 -9.40 28.75 -12.62
C LYS A 49 -8.81 29.88 -13.45
N MET A 50 -7.48 30.04 -13.45
CA MET A 50 -6.78 31.06 -14.25
C MET A 50 -6.98 30.87 -15.75
N MET A 51 -6.97 29.61 -16.21
CA MET A 51 -7.13 29.25 -17.62
C MET A 51 -8.60 29.17 -18.08
N ALA A 52 -9.55 29.53 -17.22
CA ALA A 52 -10.99 29.48 -17.49
C ALA A 52 -11.44 28.14 -18.13
N ILE A 53 -10.88 27.02 -17.64
CA ILE A 53 -11.11 25.70 -18.23
C ILE A 53 -12.60 25.32 -18.08
N GLU A 54 -13.19 24.89 -19.19
CA GLU A 54 -14.56 24.36 -19.26
C GLU A 54 -14.80 23.25 -18.23
N GLU A 55 -16.03 23.17 -17.72
CA GLU A 55 -16.39 22.28 -16.62
C GLU A 55 -16.10 20.81 -16.93
N LEU A 56 -16.45 20.32 -18.13
CA LEU A 56 -16.17 18.94 -18.55
C LEU A 56 -14.66 18.63 -18.59
N VAL A 57 -13.85 19.57 -19.05
CA VAL A 57 -12.39 19.41 -19.09
C VAL A 57 -11.80 19.45 -17.69
N ARG A 58 -12.37 20.25 -16.79
CA ARG A 58 -11.99 20.36 -15.38
C ARG A 58 -12.24 19.05 -14.62
N ILE A 59 -13.39 18.41 -14.82
CA ILE A 59 -13.72 17.11 -14.23
C ILE A 59 -12.66 16.06 -14.58
N ARG A 60 -12.27 16.03 -15.86
CA ARG A 60 -11.22 15.14 -16.37
C ARG A 60 -9.86 15.38 -15.70
N TRP A 61 -9.51 16.64 -15.44
CA TRP A 61 -8.28 16.98 -14.71
C TRP A 61 -8.35 16.58 -13.23
N TYR A 62 -9.49 16.78 -12.56
CA TYR A 62 -9.67 16.33 -11.17
C TYR A 62 -9.61 14.81 -11.04
N TYR A 63 -10.15 14.08 -12.00
CA TYR A 63 -10.01 12.63 -12.06
C TYR A 63 -8.53 12.21 -12.13
N ARG A 64 -7.73 12.82 -13.03
CA ARG A 64 -6.29 12.54 -13.14
C ARG A 64 -5.53 12.92 -11.86
N LEU A 65 -5.91 14.03 -11.24
CA LEU A 65 -5.32 14.48 -9.98
C LEU A 65 -5.62 13.50 -8.85
N ALA A 66 -6.88 13.04 -8.73
CA ALA A 66 -7.26 12.01 -7.76
C ALA A 66 -6.43 10.74 -7.96
N SER A 67 -6.26 10.30 -9.22
CA SER A 67 -5.42 9.16 -9.58
C SER A 67 -3.97 9.35 -9.12
N ALA A 68 -3.39 10.52 -9.41
CA ALA A 68 -2.01 10.83 -9.07
C ALA A 68 -1.80 10.90 -7.54
N LEU A 69 -2.71 11.56 -6.81
CA LEU A 69 -2.66 11.65 -5.36
C LEU A 69 -2.71 10.27 -4.71
N TYR A 70 -3.67 9.43 -5.12
CA TYR A 70 -3.77 8.07 -4.60
C TYR A 70 -2.51 7.25 -4.90
N PHE A 71 -2.02 7.32 -6.13
CA PHE A 71 -0.82 6.58 -6.56
C PHE A 71 0.43 6.99 -5.75
N ILE A 72 0.64 8.28 -5.53
CA ILE A 72 1.77 8.80 -4.75
C ILE A 72 1.66 8.34 -3.29
N VAL A 73 0.47 8.45 -2.69
CA VAL A 73 0.23 8.00 -1.31
C VAL A 73 0.43 6.49 -1.18
N PHE A 74 -0.14 5.70 -2.09
CA PHE A 74 -0.01 4.25 -2.12
C PHE A 74 1.45 3.83 -2.21
N THR A 75 2.18 4.41 -3.17
CA THR A 75 3.60 4.12 -3.42
C THR A 75 4.45 4.48 -2.20
N TYR A 76 4.36 5.72 -1.73
CA TYR A 76 5.14 6.15 -0.57
C TYR A 76 4.88 5.28 0.66
N THR A 77 3.61 5.00 0.95
CA THR A 77 3.22 4.22 2.13
C THR A 77 3.71 2.78 2.03
N THR A 78 3.57 2.14 0.85
CA THR A 78 4.09 0.79 0.61
C THR A 78 5.60 0.75 0.78
N TYR A 79 6.33 1.72 0.21
CA TYR A 79 7.77 1.83 0.34
C TYR A 79 8.23 1.91 1.79
N LYS A 80 7.63 2.84 2.53
CA LYS A 80 7.95 3.05 3.94
C LYS A 80 7.63 1.79 4.75
N ALA A 81 6.46 1.21 4.55
CA ALA A 81 6.00 0.02 5.27
C ALA A 81 6.94 -1.18 5.06
N PHE A 82 7.37 -1.49 3.84
CA PHE A 82 8.27 -2.64 3.62
C PHE A 82 9.69 -2.38 4.12
N LYS A 83 10.18 -1.13 4.01
CA LYS A 83 11.49 -0.74 4.54
C LYS A 83 11.50 -0.87 6.07
N ASP A 84 10.43 -0.44 6.71
CA ASP A 84 10.26 -0.55 8.15
C ASP A 84 10.11 -2.02 8.59
N TYR A 85 9.31 -2.81 7.88
CA TYR A 85 9.17 -4.26 8.11
C TYR A 85 10.54 -4.94 8.15
N LYS A 86 11.37 -4.70 7.13
CA LYS A 86 12.71 -5.29 7.03
C LYS A 86 13.60 -4.91 8.22
N ASN A 87 13.62 -3.62 8.56
CA ASN A 87 14.45 -3.12 9.64
C ASN A 87 14.01 -3.65 11.02
N ASP A 88 12.70 -3.79 11.24
CA ASP A 88 12.15 -4.33 12.50
C ASP A 88 12.26 -5.84 12.60
N TYR A 89 12.33 -6.56 11.48
CA TYR A 89 12.26 -8.02 11.45
C TYR A 89 13.24 -8.68 12.43
N TRP A 90 14.49 -8.23 12.48
CA TRP A 90 15.49 -8.81 13.39
C TRP A 90 15.21 -8.50 14.86
N VAL A 91 14.75 -7.28 15.15
CA VAL A 91 14.40 -6.83 16.49
C VAL A 91 13.19 -7.63 17.00
N THR A 92 12.11 -7.70 16.24
CA THR A 92 10.89 -8.40 16.66
C THR A 92 11.11 -9.91 16.74
N LYS A 93 11.94 -10.48 15.86
CA LYS A 93 12.31 -11.90 15.90
C LYS A 93 13.06 -12.29 17.17
N SER A 94 13.84 -11.38 17.77
CA SER A 94 14.50 -11.64 19.07
C SER A 94 13.50 -11.83 20.22
N PHE A 95 12.26 -11.34 20.06
CA PHE A 95 11.16 -11.49 21.01
C PHE A 95 10.10 -12.51 20.55
N SER A 96 10.38 -13.30 19.50
CA SER A 96 9.41 -14.21 18.86
C SER A 96 8.14 -13.51 18.34
N LEU A 97 8.27 -12.26 17.88
CA LEU A 97 7.18 -11.43 17.37
C LEU A 97 7.37 -11.10 15.87
N SER A 98 6.27 -10.79 15.20
CA SER A 98 6.25 -10.36 13.80
C SER A 98 6.28 -8.83 13.69
N PRO A 99 7.02 -8.23 12.74
CA PRO A 99 7.02 -6.78 12.50
C PRO A 99 5.75 -6.28 11.77
N ILE A 100 4.75 -7.15 11.58
CA ILE A 100 3.48 -6.84 10.91
C ILE A 100 2.76 -5.64 11.53
N VAL A 101 2.83 -5.45 12.85
CA VAL A 101 2.11 -4.35 13.53
C VAL A 101 2.61 -2.98 13.07
N THR A 102 3.92 -2.80 12.87
CA THR A 102 4.48 -1.57 12.30
C THR A 102 3.97 -1.33 10.87
N THR A 103 3.81 -2.40 10.10
CA THR A 103 3.32 -2.36 8.71
C THR A 103 1.84 -1.96 8.67
N ILE A 104 1.02 -2.53 9.56
CA ILE A 104 -0.39 -2.17 9.73
C ILE A 104 -0.53 -0.69 10.09
N LEU A 105 0.23 -0.21 11.07
CA LEU A 105 0.17 1.20 11.49
C LEU A 105 0.59 2.15 10.36
N ASN A 106 1.63 1.82 9.59
CA ASN A 106 2.03 2.61 8.42
C ASN A 106 0.92 2.60 7.34
N GLY A 107 0.30 1.45 7.06
CA GLY A 107 -0.82 1.34 6.12
C GLY A 107 -2.01 2.21 6.52
N LEU A 108 -2.40 2.17 7.80
CA LEU A 108 -3.47 3.00 8.35
C LEU A 108 -3.13 4.50 8.27
N ALA A 109 -1.90 4.88 8.60
CA ALA A 109 -1.45 6.28 8.51
C ALA A 109 -1.48 6.81 7.06
N GLY A 110 -1.01 6.02 6.09
CA GLY A 110 -1.09 6.38 4.67
C GLY A 110 -2.53 6.49 4.18
N THR A 111 -3.40 5.57 4.61
CA THR A 111 -4.83 5.59 4.28
C THR A 111 -5.52 6.83 4.85
N LEU A 112 -5.17 7.23 6.08
CA LEU A 112 -5.67 8.46 6.70
C LEU A 112 -5.21 9.70 5.92
N VAL A 113 -3.94 9.76 5.49
CA VAL A 113 -3.44 10.85 4.63
C VAL A 113 -4.22 10.91 3.31
N GLY A 114 -4.44 9.76 2.66
CA GLY A 114 -5.25 9.68 1.45
C GLY A 114 -6.67 10.19 1.67
N PHE A 115 -7.34 9.74 2.73
CA PHE A 115 -8.68 10.18 3.09
C PHE A 115 -8.76 11.70 3.28
N LEU A 116 -7.82 12.29 4.04
CA LEU A 116 -7.77 13.75 4.24
C LEU A 116 -7.54 14.52 2.93
N LEU A 117 -6.66 14.02 2.06
CA LEU A 117 -6.44 14.64 0.74
C LEU A 117 -7.71 14.61 -0.13
N PHE A 118 -8.46 13.51 -0.13
CA PHE A 118 -9.71 13.43 -0.88
C PHE A 118 -10.80 14.32 -0.30
N LEU A 119 -10.90 14.46 1.03
CA LEU A 119 -11.80 15.45 1.64
C LEU A 119 -11.49 16.87 1.19
N ILE A 120 -10.21 17.24 1.12
CA ILE A 120 -9.80 18.57 0.63
C ILE A 120 -10.11 18.70 -0.85
N LEU A 121 -9.83 17.67 -1.66
CA LEU A 121 -10.10 17.67 -3.10
C LEU A 121 -11.59 17.92 -3.40
N ILE A 122 -12.49 17.29 -2.63
CA ILE A 122 -13.95 17.42 -2.77
C ILE A 122 -14.41 18.88 -2.70
N ILE A 123 -13.78 19.72 -1.89
CA ILE A 123 -14.14 21.14 -1.76
C ILE A 123 -13.99 21.89 -3.10
N PHE A 124 -13.09 21.44 -3.97
CA PHE A 124 -12.79 22.07 -5.25
C PHE A 124 -13.53 21.44 -6.44
N LEU A 125 -14.26 20.34 -6.22
CA LEU A 125 -15.04 19.69 -7.27
C LEU A 125 -16.25 20.54 -7.68
N PRO A 126 -16.66 20.51 -8.96
CA PRO A 126 -17.93 21.07 -9.40
C PRO A 126 -19.13 20.49 -8.64
N LEU A 127 -20.14 21.31 -8.36
CA LEU A 127 -21.34 20.94 -7.58
C LEU A 127 -22.19 19.84 -8.24
N ASN A 128 -22.06 19.64 -9.55
CA ASN A 128 -22.85 18.69 -10.32
C ASN A 128 -22.34 17.23 -10.23
N ILE A 129 -21.34 16.97 -9.39
CA ILE A 129 -20.74 15.64 -9.23
C ILE A 129 -21.40 14.90 -8.07
N GLU A 130 -21.91 13.71 -8.35
CA GLU A 130 -22.37 12.76 -7.33
C GLU A 130 -21.16 12.02 -6.73
N LEU A 131 -20.67 12.50 -5.59
CA LEU A 131 -19.65 11.82 -4.80
C LEU A 131 -20.25 10.61 -4.06
N SER A 132 -19.49 9.51 -3.94
CA SER A 132 -19.81 8.41 -3.04
C SER A 132 -18.73 8.23 -1.97
N VAL A 133 -19.01 8.76 -0.78
CA VAL A 133 -18.15 8.57 0.40
C VAL A 133 -18.00 7.09 0.74
N TRP A 134 -19.07 6.29 0.57
CA TRP A 134 -19.04 4.85 0.82
C TRP A 134 -18.10 4.11 -0.12
N ALA A 135 -18.13 4.43 -1.41
CA ALA A 135 -17.22 3.85 -2.37
C ALA A 135 -15.77 4.26 -2.10
N LEU A 136 -15.54 5.52 -1.74
CA LEU A 136 -14.21 6.01 -1.38
C LEU A 136 -13.65 5.23 -0.18
N ILE A 137 -14.43 5.08 0.90
CA ILE A 137 -14.03 4.30 2.09
C ILE A 137 -13.73 2.85 1.71
N PHE A 138 -14.57 2.21 0.90
CA PHE A 138 -14.35 0.85 0.43
C PHE A 138 -12.99 0.69 -0.27
N TYR A 139 -12.69 1.53 -1.25
CA TYR A 139 -11.43 1.47 -1.99
C TYR A 139 -10.22 1.82 -1.14
N LEU A 140 -10.35 2.76 -0.20
CA LEU A 140 -9.27 3.10 0.75
C LEU A 140 -8.97 1.94 1.71
N LEU A 141 -9.99 1.23 2.21
CA LEU A 141 -9.80 0.10 3.11
C LEU A 141 -9.18 -1.11 2.39
N ILE A 142 -9.68 -1.45 1.21
CA ILE A 142 -9.12 -2.52 0.39
C ILE A 142 -7.70 -2.16 -0.08
N GLY A 143 -7.47 -0.88 -0.38
CA GLY A 143 -6.13 -0.32 -0.64
C GLY A 143 -5.19 -0.49 0.54
N CYS A 144 -5.64 -0.19 1.76
CA CYS A 144 -4.88 -0.39 3.00
C CYS A 144 -4.45 -1.85 3.16
N LEU A 145 -5.37 -2.80 2.95
CA LEU A 145 -5.05 -4.23 3.01
C LEU A 145 -3.99 -4.61 1.97
N ASN A 146 -4.11 -4.09 0.74
CA ASN A 146 -3.13 -4.34 -0.30
C ASN A 146 -1.73 -3.79 0.07
N ILE A 147 -1.67 -2.56 0.59
CA ILE A 147 -0.40 -1.97 1.07
C ILE A 147 0.24 -2.88 2.11
N ILE A 148 -0.52 -3.35 3.11
CA ILE A 148 0.00 -4.20 4.19
C ILE A 148 0.57 -5.51 3.63
N LEU A 149 -0.19 -6.20 2.76
CA LEU A 149 0.21 -7.51 2.23
C LEU A 149 1.39 -7.41 1.27
N ILE A 150 1.40 -6.44 0.35
CA ILE A 150 2.54 -6.22 -0.55
C ILE A 150 3.77 -5.80 0.25
N ALA A 151 3.61 -4.91 1.24
CA ALA A 151 4.73 -4.46 2.05
C ALA A 151 5.34 -5.60 2.89
N GLU A 152 4.52 -6.51 3.42
CA GLU A 152 5.00 -7.71 4.08
C GLU A 152 5.79 -8.61 3.11
N LEU A 153 5.22 -8.93 1.95
CA LEU A 153 5.88 -9.80 0.97
C LEU A 153 7.22 -9.21 0.51
N LEU A 154 7.24 -7.92 0.14
CA LEU A 154 8.46 -7.21 -0.25
C LEU A 154 9.44 -7.08 0.92
N GLY A 155 8.93 -6.87 2.14
CA GLY A 155 9.71 -6.82 3.36
C GLY A 155 10.47 -8.13 3.56
N LEU A 156 9.78 -9.27 3.48
CA LEU A 156 10.37 -10.61 3.56
C LEU A 156 11.41 -10.85 2.46
N LEU A 157 11.08 -10.56 1.20
CA LEU A 157 12.01 -10.69 0.08
C LEU A 157 13.25 -9.81 0.24
N SER A 158 13.09 -8.60 0.79
CA SER A 158 14.18 -7.63 0.96
C SER A 158 15.20 -8.02 2.03
N ILE A 159 14.85 -8.95 2.93
CA ILE A 159 15.79 -9.55 3.89
C ILE A 159 16.82 -10.42 3.15
N MET A 160 16.38 -11.16 2.12
CA MET A 160 17.26 -12.00 1.31
C MET A 160 17.97 -11.22 0.20
N TYR A 161 17.24 -10.35 -0.50
CA TYR A 161 17.66 -9.77 -1.78
C TYR A 161 17.52 -8.23 -1.80
N GLN A 162 17.96 -7.56 -0.74
CA GLN A 162 17.73 -6.11 -0.52
C GLN A 162 17.91 -5.24 -1.77
N LYS A 163 19.08 -5.29 -2.41
CA LYS A 163 19.42 -4.40 -3.54
C LYS A 163 18.53 -4.69 -4.75
N LEU A 164 18.18 -5.95 -4.97
CA LEU A 164 17.35 -6.37 -6.09
C LEU A 164 15.88 -5.95 -5.88
N VAL A 165 15.33 -6.21 -4.69
CA VAL A 165 13.95 -5.84 -4.35
C VAL A 165 13.74 -4.34 -4.43
N MET A 166 14.68 -3.54 -3.92
CA MET A 166 14.61 -2.08 -4.04
C MET A 166 14.60 -1.60 -5.50
N LYS A 167 15.43 -2.20 -6.36
CA LYS A 167 15.44 -1.86 -7.79
C LYS A 167 14.14 -2.26 -8.49
N ILE A 168 13.67 -3.49 -8.27
CA ILE A 168 12.42 -3.99 -8.86
C ILE A 168 11.24 -3.13 -8.42
N TYR A 169 11.19 -2.73 -7.15
CA TYR A 169 10.14 -1.87 -6.63
C TYR A 169 10.07 -0.54 -7.39
N TRP A 170 11.18 0.20 -7.50
CA TRP A 170 11.20 1.49 -8.20
C TRP A 170 10.96 1.37 -9.70
N ILE A 171 11.44 0.30 -10.35
CA ILE A 171 11.12 0.00 -11.75
C ILE A 171 9.62 -0.26 -11.89
N GLY A 172 9.03 -1.05 -11.00
CA GLY A 172 7.60 -1.35 -10.98
C GLY A 172 6.74 -0.09 -10.77
N VAL A 173 7.16 0.82 -9.88
CA VAL A 173 6.52 2.13 -9.70
C VAL A 173 6.57 2.94 -11.01
N LEU A 174 7.75 3.04 -11.64
CA LEU A 174 7.91 3.78 -12.89
C LEU A 174 7.02 3.24 -14.01
N LEU A 175 6.96 1.91 -14.18
CA LEU A 175 6.08 1.28 -15.16
C LEU A 175 4.60 1.52 -14.83
N SER A 176 4.25 1.46 -13.55
CA SER A 176 2.88 1.68 -13.10
C SER A 176 2.38 3.10 -13.37
N CYS A 177 3.26 4.12 -13.37
CA CYS A 177 2.88 5.49 -13.75
C CYS A 177 2.24 5.57 -15.15
N PHE A 178 2.64 4.70 -16.08
CA PHE A 178 2.09 4.65 -17.43
C PHE A 178 0.83 3.77 -17.55
N MET A 179 0.64 2.85 -16.62
CA MET A 179 -0.49 1.91 -16.62
C MET A 179 -1.67 2.41 -15.80
N VAL A 180 -1.46 3.35 -14.90
CA VAL A 180 -2.48 3.92 -14.00
C VAL A 180 -3.12 5.15 -14.68
N PRO A 181 -4.42 5.47 -14.46
CA PRO A 181 -5.11 6.51 -15.22
C PRO A 181 -4.77 7.93 -14.71
N ILE A 182 -3.48 8.26 -14.78
CA ILE A 182 -2.90 9.58 -14.51
C ILE A 182 -2.73 10.35 -15.82
N LEU A 183 -2.17 9.68 -16.83
CA LEU A 183 -1.88 10.28 -18.15
C LEU A 183 -3.07 10.20 -19.11
N TYR A 184 -3.99 9.27 -18.88
CA TYR A 184 -5.18 9.05 -19.71
C TYR A 184 -6.42 8.84 -18.83
N ILE A 185 -7.59 8.89 -19.45
CA ILE A 185 -8.87 8.70 -18.78
C ILE A 185 -9.55 7.49 -19.42
N PRO A 186 -9.92 6.47 -18.64
CA PRO A 186 -10.62 5.31 -19.18
C PRO A 186 -11.97 5.72 -19.77
N LYS A 187 -12.35 5.06 -20.87
CA LYS A 187 -13.65 5.27 -21.52
C LYS A 187 -14.76 4.62 -20.69
N THR A 188 -15.97 5.15 -20.78
CA THR A 188 -17.17 4.64 -20.10
C THR A 188 -17.49 3.19 -20.47
N THR A 189 -17.21 2.80 -21.72
CA THR A 189 -17.17 1.40 -22.14
C THR A 189 -15.74 0.89 -22.11
N LEU A 190 -15.50 -0.12 -21.27
CA LEU A 190 -14.20 -0.77 -21.17
C LEU A 190 -13.88 -1.44 -22.51
N SER A 191 -12.79 -1.01 -23.14
CA SER A 191 -12.17 -1.77 -24.22
C SER A 191 -11.48 -3.01 -23.65
N ILE A 192 -11.11 -3.96 -24.51
CA ILE A 192 -10.30 -5.14 -24.11
C ILE A 192 -9.06 -4.72 -23.32
N PHE A 193 -8.37 -3.65 -23.75
CA PHE A 193 -7.24 -3.09 -23.01
C PHE A 193 -7.62 -2.59 -21.61
N GLY A 194 -8.79 -1.97 -21.46
CA GLY A 194 -9.31 -1.56 -20.16
C GLY A 194 -9.59 -2.76 -19.24
N HIS A 195 -10.13 -3.85 -19.79
CA HIS A 195 -10.32 -5.11 -19.04
C HIS A 195 -8.99 -5.72 -18.58
N ILE A 196 -7.96 -5.70 -19.43
CA ILE A 196 -6.61 -6.18 -19.07
C ILE A 196 -5.99 -5.30 -17.96
N LEU A 197 -6.14 -3.97 -18.08
CA LEU A 197 -5.63 -3.04 -17.06
C LEU A 197 -6.31 -3.24 -15.71
N MET A 198 -7.60 -3.58 -15.67
CA MET A 198 -8.31 -3.91 -14.43
C MET A 198 -7.78 -5.14 -13.69
N LEU A 199 -7.01 -6.01 -14.36
CA LEU A 199 -6.31 -7.10 -13.70
C LEU A 199 -5.08 -6.62 -12.92
N ASN A 200 -4.54 -5.43 -13.24
CA ASN A 200 -3.50 -4.83 -12.43
C ASN A 200 -4.13 -4.29 -11.12
N PRO A 201 -3.76 -4.82 -9.95
CA PRO A 201 -4.34 -4.42 -8.66
C PRO A 201 -4.16 -2.93 -8.37
N LEU A 202 -3.08 -2.31 -8.84
CA LEU A 202 -2.84 -0.90 -8.64
C LEU A 202 -3.73 -0.04 -9.55
N TYR A 203 -3.93 -0.45 -10.79
CA TYR A 203 -4.88 0.21 -11.69
C TYR A 203 -6.30 0.15 -11.12
N TYR A 204 -6.73 -1.04 -10.70
CA TYR A 204 -8.04 -1.25 -10.09
C TYR A 204 -8.28 -0.32 -8.89
N LEU A 205 -7.31 -0.20 -7.97
CA LEU A 205 -7.44 0.68 -6.82
C LEU A 205 -7.45 2.16 -7.21
N VAL A 206 -6.56 2.58 -8.11
CA VAL A 206 -6.45 3.98 -8.48
C VAL A 206 -7.68 4.45 -9.28
N ASP A 207 -8.13 3.64 -10.23
CA ASP A 207 -9.37 3.91 -10.97
C ASP A 207 -10.57 3.90 -10.03
N GLY A 208 -10.66 2.92 -9.12
CA GLY A 208 -11.72 2.82 -8.13
C GLY A 208 -11.83 4.06 -7.21
N VAL A 209 -10.70 4.53 -6.68
CA VAL A 209 -10.67 5.76 -5.88
C VAL A 209 -11.06 6.98 -6.72
N SER A 210 -10.52 7.12 -7.92
CA SER A 210 -10.78 8.30 -8.77
C SER A 210 -12.22 8.35 -9.27
N THR A 211 -12.79 7.19 -9.63
CA THR A 211 -14.21 7.05 -9.97
C THR A 211 -15.12 7.26 -8.77
N SER A 212 -14.73 6.83 -7.56
CA SER A 212 -15.54 7.08 -6.36
C SER A 212 -15.67 8.58 -6.03
N VAL A 213 -14.61 9.36 -6.30
CA VAL A 213 -14.57 10.81 -6.08
C VAL A 213 -15.35 11.57 -7.16
N ILE A 214 -15.31 11.11 -8.42
CA ILE A 214 -15.80 11.87 -9.58
C ILE A 214 -17.14 11.36 -10.14
N PHE A 215 -17.42 10.06 -10.04
CA PHE A 215 -18.60 9.39 -10.62
C PHE A 215 -19.41 8.61 -9.56
N GLY A 216 -19.03 8.73 -8.30
CA GLY A 216 -19.79 8.23 -7.17
C GLY A 216 -19.89 6.71 -7.10
N ILE A 217 -21.10 6.21 -6.85
CA ILE A 217 -21.33 4.81 -6.48
C ILE A 217 -21.14 3.85 -7.66
N THR A 218 -21.13 4.37 -8.89
CA THR A 218 -20.89 3.61 -10.11
C THR A 218 -19.55 2.86 -10.08
N SER A 219 -18.58 3.33 -9.29
CA SER A 219 -17.32 2.62 -9.08
C SER A 219 -17.47 1.25 -8.44
N LEU A 220 -18.60 0.95 -7.77
CA LEU A 220 -18.87 -0.34 -7.11
C LEU A 220 -19.70 -1.30 -7.97
N SER A 221 -20.09 -0.91 -9.19
CA SER A 221 -21.03 -1.71 -10.00
C SER A 221 -20.41 -2.99 -10.56
N ASN A 222 -19.07 -3.06 -10.68
CA ASN A 222 -18.38 -4.14 -11.36
C ASN A 222 -17.92 -5.26 -10.40
N LEU A 223 -18.88 -6.06 -9.93
CA LEU A 223 -18.66 -7.21 -9.03
C LEU A 223 -17.50 -8.14 -9.43
N PRO A 224 -17.30 -8.51 -10.72
CA PRO A 224 -16.23 -9.44 -11.09
C PRO A 224 -14.83 -8.95 -10.71
N TYR A 225 -14.57 -7.65 -10.82
CA TYR A 225 -13.26 -7.10 -10.44
C TYR A 225 -13.03 -7.06 -8.94
N HIS A 226 -14.08 -6.80 -8.16
CA HIS A 226 -14.02 -6.87 -6.69
C HIS A 226 -13.63 -8.29 -6.24
N ILE A 227 -14.26 -9.31 -6.82
CA ILE A 227 -13.96 -10.73 -6.52
C ILE A 227 -12.52 -11.07 -6.94
N TYR A 228 -12.13 -10.69 -8.16
CA TYR A 228 -10.76 -10.89 -8.65
C TYR A 228 -9.73 -10.26 -7.71
N PHE A 229 -9.96 -9.03 -7.27
CA PHE A 229 -9.05 -8.33 -6.38
C PHE A 229 -8.93 -9.02 -5.01
N ILE A 230 -10.04 -9.52 -4.45
CA ILE A 230 -10.02 -10.30 -3.21
C ILE A 230 -9.20 -11.58 -3.39
N LEU A 231 -9.38 -12.30 -4.49
CA LEU A 231 -8.57 -13.49 -4.80
C LEU A 231 -7.08 -13.15 -4.92
N PHE A 232 -6.76 -12.00 -5.52
CA PHE A 232 -5.39 -11.50 -5.59
C PHE A 232 -4.79 -11.22 -4.19
N LEU A 233 -5.55 -10.62 -3.27
CA LEU A 233 -5.10 -10.42 -1.89
C LEU A 233 -4.83 -11.76 -1.18
N VAL A 234 -5.73 -12.74 -1.34
CA VAL A 234 -5.57 -14.09 -0.78
C VAL A 234 -4.31 -14.76 -1.32
N LEU A 235 -4.01 -14.57 -2.60
CA LEU A 235 -2.80 -15.09 -3.23
C LEU A 235 -1.52 -14.46 -2.63
N ILE A 236 -1.46 -13.13 -2.47
CA ILE A 236 -0.30 -12.47 -1.82
C ILE A 236 -0.15 -12.94 -0.38
N PHE A 237 -1.26 -13.04 0.37
CA PHE A 237 -1.23 -13.52 1.75
C PHE A 237 -0.65 -14.94 1.83
N THR A 238 -1.08 -15.84 0.94
CA THR A 238 -0.59 -17.21 0.87
C THR A 238 0.91 -17.27 0.51
N LEU A 239 1.35 -16.44 -0.44
CA LEU A 239 2.77 -16.31 -0.79
C LEU A 239 3.60 -15.80 0.39
N SER A 240 3.11 -14.79 1.12
CA SER A 240 3.77 -14.22 2.29
C SER A 240 3.94 -15.26 3.39
N TYR A 241 2.90 -16.05 3.66
CA TYR A 241 2.95 -17.16 4.59
C TYR A 241 3.99 -18.23 4.19
N TRP A 242 4.03 -18.60 2.90
CA TRP A 242 5.01 -19.55 2.38
C TRP A 242 6.45 -19.05 2.55
N TYR A 243 6.72 -17.78 2.21
CA TYR A 243 8.04 -17.16 2.41
C TYR A 243 8.44 -17.10 3.88
N HIS A 244 7.51 -16.81 4.78
CA HIS A 244 7.77 -16.81 6.22
C HIS A 244 8.26 -18.17 6.72
N ARG A 245 7.64 -19.27 6.22
CA ARG A 245 8.06 -20.64 6.52
C ARG A 245 9.43 -20.97 5.93
N HIS A 246 9.69 -20.55 4.70
CA HIS A 246 10.99 -20.75 4.05
C HIS A 246 12.13 -20.03 4.80
N MET A 247 11.89 -18.80 5.29
CA MET A 247 12.81 -18.04 6.14
C MET A 247 13.09 -18.70 7.50
N ALA A 248 12.11 -19.42 8.05
CA ALA A 248 12.34 -20.19 9.27
C ALA A 248 13.27 -21.39 9.01
N GLN A 249 13.08 -22.10 7.89
CA GLN A 249 13.85 -23.31 7.55
C GLN A 249 15.31 -23.01 7.16
N THR A 250 15.55 -21.95 6.39
CA THR A 250 16.90 -21.54 5.96
C THR A 250 17.84 -21.18 7.13
N LYS A 251 17.28 -20.72 8.27
CA LYS A 251 18.05 -20.48 9.52
C LYS A 251 18.66 -21.78 10.07
N TYR A 252 17.97 -22.91 9.95
CA TYR A 252 18.46 -24.20 10.46
C TYR A 252 19.53 -24.84 9.55
N GLN A 253 19.60 -24.43 8.29
CA GLN A 253 20.62 -24.93 7.35
C GLN A 253 21.98 -24.21 7.49
N HIS A 254 22.01 -23.00 8.06
CA HIS A 254 23.24 -22.20 8.24
C HIS A 254 23.89 -22.35 9.63
N TYR A 255 23.32 -23.16 10.52
CA TYR A 255 24.06 -23.71 11.66
C TYR A 255 24.54 -25.09 11.25
N PRO A 256 25.77 -25.23 10.71
CA PRO A 256 26.27 -26.56 10.46
C PRO A 256 26.46 -27.22 11.83
N MET A 257 25.84 -28.38 12.02
CA MET A 257 26.14 -29.35 13.09
C MET A 257 27.56 -29.91 12.91
N THR A 258 28.56 -29.05 12.72
CA THR A 258 29.97 -29.42 12.50
C THR A 258 30.88 -28.96 13.64
N LYS A 259 30.31 -28.56 14.78
CA LYS A 259 31.08 -28.32 16.01
C LYS A 259 30.84 -29.30 17.15
N ILE A 260 29.93 -30.26 17.02
CA ILE A 260 29.69 -31.26 18.10
C ILE A 260 30.60 -32.50 17.92
N ASN A 261 31.05 -32.84 16.71
CA ASN A 261 31.87 -34.04 16.49
C ASN A 261 33.40 -33.82 16.61
N ASN A 262 33.88 -32.58 16.74
CA ASN A 262 35.32 -32.30 16.85
C ASN A 262 35.80 -32.07 18.29
N GLU A 263 34.90 -32.02 19.28
CA GLU A 263 35.28 -31.98 20.70
C GLU A 263 35.32 -33.38 21.34
N ASN A 264 34.60 -34.37 20.79
CA ASN A 264 34.62 -35.75 21.31
C ASN A 264 35.75 -36.64 20.73
N ASN A 265 36.69 -36.06 19.98
CA ASN A 265 37.86 -36.77 19.42
C ASN A 265 39.19 -36.17 19.91
N LYS A 266 39.13 -35.42 21.02
CA LYS A 266 40.30 -34.98 21.78
C LYS A 266 40.05 -35.30 23.25
N ASP A 267 40.09 -36.59 23.57
CA ASP A 267 40.50 -37.14 24.88
C ASP A 267 40.71 -38.65 24.72
#